data_AF-A0AAD5X0U0-F1
#
_entry.id   AF-A0AAD5X0U0-F1
#
_cell.length_a   1.000
_cell.length_b   1.000
_cell.length_c   1.000
_cell.angle_alpha   90.00
_cell.angle_beta   90.00
_cell.angle_gamma   90.00
#
_symmetry.space_group_name_H-M   'P 1'
#
loop_
_entity.id
_entity.type
_entity.pdbx_description
1 polymer ?
#
loop_
_entity_poly.entity_id
_entity_poly.type
_entity_poly.pdbx_seq_one_letter_code
_entity_poly.pdbx_strand_id
1 'polypeptide(L)'
;MDTTVSYLATAAVAQSVNVPIRTARGQLEEKCIKILTAYPKHAASSTSPEQLILPESIKLYQLYNLCLLRENAFRTDAILSDVRVHSMRVKKSLSVPDSIALPCSRKIALHVHQDA
;
A
#
# COMPACT_ATOMS: atom_id res chain seq x y z
N MET A 1 -1.04 -9.17 -8.35
CA MET A 1 -0.62 -8.30 -7.24
C MET A 1 -1.20 -6.90 -7.39
N ASP A 2 -1.12 -6.33 -8.59
CA ASP A 2 -1.59 -4.96 -8.86
C ASP A 2 -3.09 -4.77 -8.58
N THR A 3 -3.93 -5.69 -9.07
CA THR A 3 -5.37 -5.69 -8.81
C THR A 3 -5.70 -5.87 -7.33
N THR A 4 -4.95 -6.69 -6.59
CA THR A 4 -5.19 -6.92 -5.16
C THR A 4 -4.85 -5.67 -4.35
N VAL A 5 -3.78 -4.95 -4.70
CA VAL A 5 -3.42 -3.66 -4.09
C VAL A 5 -4.49 -2.61 -4.39
N SER A 6 -4.92 -2.53 -5.65
CA SER A 6 -5.98 -1.58 -6.04
C SER A 6 -7.29 -1.86 -5.31
N TYR A 7 -7.69 -3.13 -5.21
CA TYR A 7 -8.88 -3.54 -4.46
C TYR A 7 -8.77 -3.17 -2.97
N LEU A 8 -7.63 -3.46 -2.33
CA LEU A 8 -7.39 -3.14 -0.94
C LEU A 8 -7.38 -1.63 -0.70
N ALA A 9 -6.84 -0.83 -1.62
CA ALA A 9 -6.89 0.62 -1.55
C ALA A 9 -8.34 1.14 -1.60
N THR A 10 -9.15 0.67 -2.54
CA THR A 10 -10.57 1.08 -2.63
C THR A 10 -11.37 0.62 -1.41
N ALA A 11 -11.13 -0.59 -0.92
CA ALA A 11 -11.76 -1.12 0.29
C ALA A 11 -11.36 -0.30 1.53
N ALA A 12 -10.09 0.07 1.67
CA ALA A 12 -9.61 0.89 2.77
C ALA A 12 -10.19 2.31 2.72
N VAL A 13 -10.32 2.90 1.52
CA VAL A 13 -10.98 4.21 1.36
C VAL A 13 -12.45 4.11 1.76
N ALA A 14 -13.16 3.06 1.35
CA ALA A 14 -14.56 2.84 1.76
C ALA A 14 -14.71 2.66 3.28
N GLN A 15 -13.76 1.96 3.92
CA GLN A 15 -13.74 1.77 5.37
C GLN A 15 -13.43 3.09 6.11
N SER A 16 -12.52 3.92 5.59
CA SER A 16 -12.13 5.19 6.21
C SER A 16 -13.27 6.21 6.38
N VAL A 17 -14.40 6.00 5.69
CA VAL A 17 -15.64 6.79 5.85
C VAL A 17 -16.39 6.40 7.12
N ASN A 18 -16.31 5.13 7.54
CA ASN A 18 -17.09 4.57 8.64
C ASN A 18 -16.27 4.38 9.92
N VAL A 19 -14.96 4.18 9.81
CA VAL A 19 -14.03 4.00 10.93
C VAL A 19 -12.98 5.10 10.97
N PRO A 20 -12.49 5.48 12.16
CA PRO A 20 -11.41 6.46 12.27
C PRO A 20 -10.17 5.99 11.51
N ILE A 21 -9.49 6.95 10.86
CA ILE A 21 -8.35 6.68 9.98
C ILE A 21 -7.26 5.85 10.66
N ARG A 22 -7.02 6.06 11.96
CA ARG A 22 -6.06 5.28 12.75
C ARG A 22 -6.40 3.78 12.74
N THR A 23 -7.67 3.44 12.91
CA THR A 23 -8.15 2.04 12.88
C THR A 23 -8.10 1.47 11.48
N ALA A 24 -8.49 2.24 10.46
CA ALA A 24 -8.39 1.80 9.06
C ALA A 24 -6.94 1.47 8.65
N ARG A 25 -5.96 2.25 9.12
CA ARG A 25 -4.53 1.98 8.92
C ARG A 25 -4.09 0.69 9.60
N GLY A 26 -4.43 0.52 10.88
CA GLY A 26 -4.07 -0.68 11.64
C GLY A 26 -4.65 -1.95 11.00
N GLN A 27 -5.88 -1.90 10.48
CA GLN A 27 -6.48 -3.03 9.76
C GLN A 27 -5.76 -3.35 8.44
N LEU A 28 -5.27 -2.35 7.72
CA LEU A 28 -4.49 -2.55 6.48
C LEU A 28 -3.13 -3.19 6.79
N GLU A 29 -2.45 -2.70 7.82
CA GLU A 29 -1.18 -3.22 8.32
C GLU A 29 -1.34 -4.67 8.81
N GLU A 30 -2.36 -4.95 9.61
CA GLU A 30 -2.65 -6.29 10.12
C GLU A 30 -2.94 -7.28 8.98
N LYS A 31 -3.72 -6.89 7.96
CA LYS A 31 -3.93 -7.72 6.76
C LYS A 31 -2.61 -7.99 6.04
N CYS A 32 -1.74 -7.01 5.94
CA CYS A 32 -0.42 -7.19 5.34
C CYS A 32 0.41 -8.20 6.12
N ILE A 33 0.52 -8.03 7.44
CA ILE A 33 1.24 -8.92 8.34
C ILE A 33 0.68 -10.35 8.29
N LYS A 34 -0.65 -10.51 8.26
CA LYS A 34 -1.29 -11.83 8.12
C LYS A 34 -0.89 -12.53 6.82
N ILE A 35 -0.89 -11.81 5.70
CA ILE A 35 -0.48 -12.37 4.39
C ILE A 35 1.00 -12.78 4.42
N LEU A 36 1.85 -11.95 5.02
CA LEU A 36 3.29 -12.20 5.12
C LEU A 36 3.65 -13.35 6.06
N THR A 37 2.91 -13.50 7.16
CA THR A 37 3.14 -14.56 8.16
C THR A 37 2.48 -15.88 7.79
N ALA A 38 1.43 -15.87 6.96
CA ALA A 38 0.85 -17.08 6.40
C ALA A 38 1.77 -17.76 5.38
N TYR A 39 2.54 -16.98 4.61
CA TYR A 39 3.43 -17.53 3.58
C TYR A 39 4.49 -18.53 4.11
N PRO A 40 5.33 -18.19 5.11
CA PRO A 40 6.33 -19.13 5.63
C PRO A 40 5.71 -20.38 6.26
N LYS A 41 4.48 -20.28 6.82
CA LYS A 41 3.77 -21.42 7.42
C LYS A 41 3.32 -22.46 6.41
N HIS A 42 3.08 -22.08 5.15
CA HIS A 42 2.51 -22.95 4.12
C HIS A 42 3.47 -23.29 2.98
N ALA A 43 4.51 -22.48 2.74
CA ALA A 43 5.38 -22.61 1.56
C ALA A 43 6.88 -22.74 1.85
N ALA A 44 7.35 -22.50 3.08
CA ALA A 44 8.76 -22.61 3.44
C ALA A 44 9.01 -23.92 4.21
N SER A 45 9.41 -24.98 3.50
CA SER A 45 9.97 -26.17 4.16
C SER A 45 11.19 -25.76 4.99
N SER A 46 11.08 -25.91 6.32
CA SER A 46 12.18 -25.92 7.30
C SER A 46 13.22 -24.81 7.13
N THR A 47 12.83 -23.55 7.28
CA THR A 47 13.78 -22.42 7.25
C THR A 47 13.95 -21.84 8.65
N SER A 48 15.16 -21.42 9.01
CA SER A 48 15.45 -20.92 10.36
C SER A 48 14.55 -19.72 10.71
N PRO A 49 14.05 -19.62 11.95
CA PRO A 49 13.13 -18.56 12.38
C PRO A 49 13.77 -17.16 12.38
N GLU A 50 15.07 -17.05 12.13
CA GLU A 50 15.84 -15.80 12.13
C GLU A 50 15.81 -15.07 10.77
N GLN A 51 15.30 -15.70 9.72
CA GLN A 51 15.24 -15.10 8.39
C GLN A 51 13.80 -14.92 7.92
N LEU A 52 13.43 -13.67 7.66
CA LEU A 52 12.17 -13.34 7.01
C LEU A 52 12.28 -13.69 5.51
N ILE A 53 11.97 -14.94 5.17
CA ILE A 53 11.92 -15.38 3.77
C ILE A 53 10.66 -14.81 3.14
N LEU A 54 10.83 -13.65 2.51
CA LEU A 54 9.81 -13.06 1.67
C LEU A 54 9.88 -13.66 0.26
N PRO A 55 8.77 -14.18 -0.27
CA PRO A 55 8.67 -14.48 -1.68
C PRO A 55 8.80 -13.19 -2.47
N GLU A 56 9.47 -13.28 -3.61
CA GLU A 56 9.69 -12.16 -4.53
C GLU A 56 8.37 -11.46 -4.92
N SER A 57 7.28 -12.22 -5.02
CA SER A 57 5.94 -11.74 -5.34
C SER A 57 5.25 -10.91 -4.25
N ILE A 58 5.70 -10.96 -2.98
CA ILE A 58 5.06 -10.24 -1.85
C ILE A 58 5.95 -9.11 -1.32
N LYS A 59 7.22 -9.01 -1.75
CA LYS A 59 8.12 -7.88 -1.39
C LYS A 59 7.55 -6.53 -1.81
N LEU A 60 6.99 -6.46 -3.01
CA LEU A 60 6.37 -5.25 -3.53
C LEU A 60 5.06 -4.90 -2.80
N TYR A 61 4.35 -5.88 -2.26
CA TYR A 61 3.08 -5.67 -1.56
C TYR A 61 3.24 -4.86 -0.27
N GLN A 62 4.30 -5.11 0.51
CA GLN A 62 4.62 -4.28 1.69
C GLN A 62 4.90 -2.82 1.29
N LEU A 63 5.70 -2.63 0.24
CA LEU A 63 6.05 -1.31 -0.27
C LEU A 63 4.80 -0.55 -0.72
N TYR A 64 3.89 -1.21 -1.43
CA TYR A 64 2.63 -0.59 -1.86
C TYR A 64 1.73 -0.22 -0.69
N ASN A 65 1.59 -1.10 0.30
CA ASN A 65 0.82 -0.76 1.51
C ASN A 65 1.42 0.45 2.24
N LEU A 66 2.75 0.53 2.33
CA LEU A 66 3.41 1.71 2.92
C LEU A 66 3.15 2.99 2.10
N CYS A 67 3.24 2.91 0.77
CA CYS A 67 2.92 4.04 -0.11
C CYS A 67 1.45 4.50 0.07
N LEU A 68 0.51 3.56 0.20
CA LEU A 68 -0.91 3.88 0.46
C LEU A 68 -1.09 4.56 1.82
N LEU A 69 -0.43 4.09 2.87
CA LEU A 69 -0.51 4.69 4.22
C LEU A 69 0.08 6.11 4.29
N ARG A 70 0.99 6.46 3.39
CA ARG A 70 1.59 7.81 3.27
C ARG A 70 0.72 8.79 2.49
N GLU A 71 -0.34 8.33 1.83
CA GLU A 71 -1.18 9.17 1.00
C GLU A 71 -2.11 10.07 1.85
N ASN A 72 -2.42 11.27 1.35
CA ASN A 72 -3.31 12.23 1.99
C ASN A 72 -4.70 11.66 2.37
N ALA A 73 -5.14 10.59 1.72
CA ALA A 73 -6.35 9.85 2.10
C ALA A 73 -6.23 9.23 3.51
N PHE A 74 -5.08 8.63 3.84
CA PHE A 74 -4.86 7.85 5.06
C PHE A 74 -3.92 8.52 6.08
N ARG A 75 -3.30 9.66 5.76
CA ARG A 75 -2.42 10.32 6.73
C ARG A 75 -3.20 10.83 7.95
N THR A 76 -2.58 10.74 9.13
CA THR A 76 -3.17 11.09 10.43
C THR A 76 -2.83 12.52 10.86
N ASP A 77 -2.07 13.26 10.06
CA ASP A 77 -1.73 14.65 10.29
C ASP A 77 -2.90 15.60 9.98
N ALA A 78 -2.71 16.87 10.35
CA ALA A 78 -3.65 17.95 10.12
C ALA A 78 -3.72 18.30 8.62
N ILE A 79 -4.48 17.51 7.87
CA ILE A 79 -4.86 17.78 6.48
C ILE A 79 -6.26 18.37 6.47
N LEU A 80 -6.45 19.39 5.64
CA LEU A 80 -7.77 19.95 5.33
C LEU A 80 -8.75 18.83 4.92
N SER A 81 -9.97 18.85 5.47
CA SER A 81 -11.01 17.86 5.17
C SER A 81 -11.24 17.70 3.67
N ASP A 82 -11.23 18.80 2.93
CA ASP A 82 -11.52 18.82 1.49
C ASP A 82 -10.41 18.16 0.69
N VAL A 83 -9.14 18.40 1.05
CA VAL A 83 -7.98 17.76 0.42
C VAL A 83 -8.01 16.25 0.64
N ARG A 84 -8.43 15.81 1.83
CA ARG A 84 -8.57 14.39 2.15
C ARG A 84 -9.68 13.73 1.34
N VAL A 85 -10.87 14.34 1.32
CA VAL A 85 -12.03 13.82 0.56
C VAL A 85 -11.74 13.82 -0.94
N HIS A 86 -11.06 14.85 -1.44
CA HIS A 86 -10.60 14.90 -2.83
C HIS A 86 -9.64 13.74 -3.14
N SER A 87 -8.62 13.53 -2.29
CA SER A 87 -7.65 12.43 -2.46
C SER A 87 -8.33 11.05 -2.44
N MET A 88 -9.30 10.85 -1.54
CA MET A 88 -10.10 9.62 -1.48
C MET A 88 -10.94 9.40 -2.75
N ARG A 89 -11.55 10.47 -3.29
CA ARG A 89 -12.32 10.40 -4.54
C ARG A 89 -11.44 10.06 -5.73
N VAL A 90 -10.31 10.76 -5.85
CA VAL A 90 -9.30 10.50 -6.89
C VAL A 90 -8.89 9.03 -6.82
N LYS A 91 -8.50 8.53 -5.65
CA LYS A 91 -8.14 7.11 -5.47
C LYS A 91 -9.20 6.10 -5.89
N LYS A 92 -10.47 6.43 -5.71
CA LYS A 92 -11.58 5.56 -6.11
C LYS A 92 -11.80 5.53 -7.62
N SER A 93 -11.44 6.60 -8.33
CA SER A 93 -11.58 6.71 -9.79
C SER A 93 -10.33 6.29 -10.58
N LEU A 94 -9.22 6.01 -9.90
CA LEU A 94 -7.97 5.59 -10.54
C LEU A 94 -8.09 4.21 -11.19
N SER A 95 -7.45 4.05 -12.35
CA SER A 95 -7.26 2.74 -12.98
C SER A 95 -6.24 1.91 -12.17
N VAL A 96 -6.23 0.58 -12.36
CA VAL A 96 -5.30 -0.33 -11.68
C VAL A 96 -3.83 0.09 -11.81
N PRO A 97 -3.28 0.43 -13.01
CA PRO A 97 -1.90 0.87 -13.13
C PRO A 97 -1.64 2.22 -12.44
N ASP A 98 -2.58 3.16 -12.53
CA ASP A 98 -2.42 4.48 -11.91
C ASP A 98 -2.51 4.41 -10.38
N SER A 99 -3.35 3.50 -9.87
CA SER A 99 -3.53 3.23 -8.43
C SER A 99 -2.22 2.87 -7.74
N ILE A 100 -1.26 2.35 -8.50
CA ILE A 100 0.05 1.89 -8.05
C ILE A 100 1.12 2.95 -8.29
N ALA A 101 1.09 3.61 -9.44
CA ALA A 101 2.06 4.63 -9.83
C ALA A 101 1.93 5.93 -9.01
N LEU A 102 0.71 6.32 -8.62
CA LEU A 102 0.47 7.55 -7.86
C LEU A 102 0.98 7.50 -6.40
N PRO A 103 0.70 6.46 -5.60
CA PRO A 103 1.16 6.42 -4.21
C PRO A 103 2.67 6.14 -4.11
N CYS A 104 3.24 5.34 -5.01
CA CYS A 104 4.69 5.14 -5.09
C CYS A 104 5.26 6.05 -6.19
N SER A 105 5.32 7.36 -5.91
CA SER A 105 5.82 8.36 -6.86
C SER A 105 7.07 7.88 -7.60
N ARG A 106 7.03 7.81 -8.93
CA ARG A 106 8.17 7.41 -9.76
C ARG A 106 9.32 8.41 -9.58
N LYS A 107 10.35 8.03 -8.82
CA LYS A 107 11.56 8.84 -8.65
C LYS A 107 12.49 8.55 -9.83
N ILE A 108 12.72 9.56 -10.67
CA ILE A 108 13.66 9.48 -11.78
C ILE A 108 14.85 10.36 -11.43
N ALA A 109 16.04 9.77 -11.40
CA ALA A 109 17.28 10.49 -11.18
C ALA A 109 17.64 11.25 -12.46
N LEU A 110 17.33 12.55 -12.51
CA LEU A 110 17.63 13.38 -13.69
C LEU A 110 19.15 13.55 -13.93
N HIS A 111 19.97 13.38 -12.90
CA HIS A 111 21.43 13.49 -13.00
C HIS A 111 22.13 12.28 -13.64
N VAL A 112 21.42 11.16 -13.83
CA VAL A 112 21.92 9.95 -14.52
C VAL A 112 21.34 9.83 -15.93
N HIS A 113 20.58 10.85 -16.38
CA HIS A 113 20.04 10.87 -17.73
C HIS A 113 21.14 11.30 -18.70
N GLN A 114 22.10 10.40 -18.92
CA GLN A 114 23.16 10.56 -19.90
C GLN A 114 22.62 10.09 -21.25
N ASP A 115 22.49 11.04 -22.16
CA ASP A 115 22.43 10.96 -23.62
C ASP A 115 21.90 9.65 -24.23
N ALA A 116 20.64 9.67 -24.67
CA ALA A 116 20.14 8.78 -25.71
C ALA A 116 20.16 9.52 -27.06
#